data_AF-A0A1F9R977-F1
#
_entry.id   AF-A0A1F9R977-F1
#
_cell.length_a   1.000
_cell.length_b   1.000
_cell.length_c   1.000
_cell.angle_alpha   90.00
_cell.angle_beta   90.00
_cell.angle_gamma   90.00
#
_symmetry.space_group_name_H-M   'P 1'
#
loop_
_entity.id
_entity.type
_entity.pdbx_description
1 polymer ?
#
loop_
_entity_poly.entity_id
_entity_poly.type
_entity_poly.pdbx_seq_one_letter_code
_entity_poly.pdbx_strand_id
1 'polypeptide(L)'
;MFRKIIGVTMAAAFMAMASSGLLMLLNESMAFQFRVHPVHKVFAVVLVAAGLCHLFLNRGALKAYLKERGPLLAFAALVLVMAAGYIAGFTRALDEDMGKALDEIARQVEGE
;
A
#
# COMPACT_ATOMS: atom_id res chain seq x y z
N MET A 1 16.45 -18.28 11.44
CA MET A 1 15.22 -17.80 12.12
C MET A 1 14.74 -16.45 11.58
N PHE A 2 15.62 -15.47 11.36
CA PHE A 2 15.29 -14.15 10.80
C PHE A 2 14.41 -14.19 9.52
N ARG A 3 14.75 -15.02 8.51
CA ARG A 3 13.92 -15.22 7.31
C ARG A 3 12.47 -15.62 7.61
N LYS A 4 12.26 -16.47 8.62
CA LYS A 4 10.92 -16.92 9.04
C LYS A 4 10.15 -15.80 9.71
N ILE A 5 10.82 -15.01 10.57
CA ILE A 5 10.22 -13.82 11.21
C ILE A 5 9.77 -12.83 10.14
N ILE A 6 10.63 -12.48 9.19
CA ILE A 6 10.26 -11.58 8.07
C ILE A 6 9.06 -12.12 7.28
N GLY A 7 9.02 -13.44 7.01
CA GLY A 7 7.88 -14.07 6.34
C GLY A 7 6.57 -13.91 7.11
N VAL A 8 6.58 -14.18 8.43
CA VAL A 8 5.40 -14.03 9.29
C VAL A 8 4.98 -12.56 9.42
N THR A 9 5.93 -11.64 9.58
CA THR A 9 5.67 -10.20 9.62
C THR A 9 5.03 -9.72 8.33
N MET A 10 5.57 -10.14 7.17
CA MET A 10 5.02 -9.79 5.86
C MET A 10 3.59 -10.33 5.69
N ALA A 11 3.32 -11.58 6.12
CA ALA A 11 1.99 -12.16 6.06
C ALA A 11 0.99 -11.42 6.96
N ALA A 12 1.36 -11.11 8.20
CA ALA A 12 0.52 -10.35 9.13
C ALA A 12 0.23 -8.95 8.61
N ALA A 13 1.25 -8.24 8.11
CA ALA A 13 1.09 -6.90 7.54
C ALA A 13 0.22 -6.91 6.28
N PHE A 14 0.35 -7.93 5.43
CA PHE A 14 -0.50 -8.11 4.26
C PHE A 14 -1.97 -8.29 4.65
N MET A 15 -2.27 -9.15 5.64
CA MET A 15 -3.64 -9.35 6.12
C MET A 15 -4.23 -8.04 6.70
N ALA A 16 -3.45 -7.31 7.50
CA ALA A 16 -3.87 -6.02 8.05
C ALA A 16 -4.14 -4.99 6.93
N MET A 17 -3.26 -4.89 5.93
CA MET A 17 -3.43 -4.00 4.77
C MET A 17 -4.64 -4.34 3.91
N ALA A 18 -4.80 -5.62 3.56
CA ALA A 18 -5.89 -6.07 2.70
C ALA A 18 -7.25 -5.89 3.38
N SER A 19 -7.37 -6.27 4.66
CA SER A 19 -8.61 -6.12 5.41
C SER A 19 -8.96 -4.65 5.67
N SER A 20 -8.01 -3.82 6.12
CA SER A 20 -8.25 -2.39 6.34
C SER A 20 -8.58 -1.66 5.03
N GLY A 21 -7.87 -1.95 3.94
CA GLY A 21 -8.14 -1.37 2.63
C GLY A 21 -9.52 -1.76 2.10
N LEU A 22 -9.91 -3.04 2.26
CA LEU A 22 -11.24 -3.51 1.88
C LEU A 22 -12.33 -2.83 2.71
N LEU A 23 -12.13 -2.67 4.02
CA LEU A 23 -13.07 -1.94 4.87
C LEU A 23 -13.22 -0.48 4.43
N MET A 24 -12.12 0.19 4.05
CA MET A 24 -12.16 1.56 3.54
C MET A 24 -12.85 1.67 2.18
N LEU A 25 -12.74 0.65 1.32
CA LEU A 25 -13.48 0.59 0.06
C LEU A 25 -14.98 0.35 0.25
N LEU A 26 -15.36 -0.44 1.26
CA LEU A 26 -16.76 -0.75 1.55
C LEU A 26 -17.48 0.33 2.36
N ASN A 27 -16.73 1.20 3.05
CA ASN A 27 -17.28 2.28 3.86
C ASN A 27 -16.65 3.63 3.49
N GLU A 28 -17.42 4.43 2.76
CA GLU A 28 -16.99 5.74 2.23
C GLU A 28 -17.10 6.87 3.27
N SER A 29 -17.55 6.60 4.50
CA SER A 29 -17.64 7.62 5.54
C SER A 29 -16.27 8.17 5.91
N MET A 30 -16.11 9.50 5.81
CA MET A 30 -14.89 10.19 6.24
C MET A 30 -14.48 9.86 7.68
N ALA A 31 -15.43 9.83 8.62
CA ALA A 31 -15.15 9.50 10.02
C ALA A 31 -14.61 8.07 10.19
N PHE A 32 -15.09 7.12 9.37
CA PHE A 32 -14.57 5.76 9.36
C PHE A 32 -13.16 5.71 8.75
N GLN A 33 -12.96 6.42 7.63
CA GLN A 33 -11.65 6.50 7.00
C GLN A 33 -10.60 7.11 7.96
N PHE A 34 -10.91 8.20 8.67
CA PHE A 34 -9.99 8.79 9.66
C PHE A 34 -9.58 7.81 10.77
N ARG A 35 -10.46 6.88 11.17
CA ARG A 35 -10.15 5.89 12.22
C ARG A 35 -9.28 4.74 11.69
N VAL A 36 -9.53 4.28 10.47
CA VAL A 36 -8.89 3.08 9.90
C VAL A 36 -7.62 3.41 9.10
N HIS A 37 -7.55 4.60 8.52
CA HIS A 37 -6.44 5.04 7.68
C HIS A 37 -5.07 5.05 8.40
N PRO A 38 -4.95 5.43 9.70
CA PRO A 38 -3.69 5.30 10.42
C PRO A 38 -3.21 3.85 10.52
N VAL A 39 -4.12 2.90 10.79
CA VAL A 39 -3.81 1.46 10.83
C VAL A 39 -3.32 1.00 9.47
N HIS A 40 -4.03 1.37 8.40
CA HIS A 40 -3.62 1.06 7.03
C HIS A 40 -2.22 1.62 6.71
N LYS A 41 -1.95 2.89 7.02
CA LYS A 41 -0.64 3.52 6.80
C LYS A 41 0.49 2.81 7.54
N VAL A 42 0.31 2.50 8.82
CA VAL A 42 1.34 1.84 9.63
C VAL A 42 1.66 0.45 9.06
N PHE A 43 0.66 -0.36 8.79
CA PHE A 43 0.90 -1.69 8.22
C PHE A 43 1.39 -1.64 6.76
N ALA A 44 1.10 -0.57 6.00
CA ALA A 44 1.69 -0.35 4.69
C ALA A 44 3.21 -0.19 4.80
N VAL A 45 3.68 0.66 5.72
CA VAL A 45 5.12 0.87 5.96
C VAL A 45 5.79 -0.43 6.39
N VAL A 46 5.17 -1.16 7.33
CA VAL A 46 5.68 -2.46 7.78
C VAL A 46 5.74 -3.46 6.63
N LEU A 47 4.70 -3.53 5.79
CA LEU A 47 4.64 -4.44 4.65
C LEU A 47 5.74 -4.11 3.62
N VAL A 48 5.97 -2.84 3.32
CA VAL A 48 7.05 -2.41 2.41
C VAL A 48 8.41 -2.78 2.98
N ALA A 49 8.69 -2.47 4.24
CA ALA A 49 9.96 -2.79 4.87
C ALA A 49 10.23 -4.31 4.92
N ALA A 50 9.22 -5.09 5.34
CA ALA A 50 9.29 -6.55 5.37
C ALA A 50 9.44 -7.14 3.96
N GLY A 51 8.72 -6.59 2.97
CA GLY A 51 8.81 -6.99 1.56
C GLY A 51 10.20 -6.74 0.98
N LEU A 52 10.80 -5.57 1.22
CA LEU A 52 12.18 -5.27 0.80
C LEU A 52 13.18 -6.23 1.44
N CYS A 53 13.05 -6.49 2.75
CA CYS A 53 13.88 -7.48 3.43
C CYS A 53 13.70 -8.88 2.84
N HIS A 54 12.46 -9.26 2.52
CA HIS A 54 12.15 -10.55 1.92
C HIS A 54 12.77 -10.69 0.52
N LEU A 55 12.67 -9.65 -0.32
CA LEU A 55 13.29 -9.62 -1.66
C LEU A 55 14.81 -9.68 -1.57
N PHE A 56 15.42 -8.90 -0.67
CA PHE A 56 16.87 -8.90 -0.47
C PHE A 56 17.39 -10.28 -0.04
N LEU A 57 16.74 -10.91 0.94
CA LEU A 57 17.09 -12.23 1.43
C LEU A 57 16.88 -13.31 0.35
N ASN A 58 15.92 -13.13 -0.56
CA ASN A 58 15.58 -14.08 -1.63
C ASN A 58 16.04 -13.62 -3.03
N ARG A 59 17.06 -12.75 -3.11
CA ARG A 59 17.57 -12.19 -4.37
C ARG A 59 17.93 -13.23 -5.44
N GLY A 60 18.41 -14.41 -5.03
CA GLY A 60 18.76 -15.50 -5.95
C GLY A 60 17.53 -16.07 -6.67
N ALA A 61 16.46 -16.36 -5.91
CA ALA A 61 15.20 -16.81 -6.46
C ALA A 61 14.55 -15.73 -7.33
N LEU A 62 14.56 -14.47 -6.90
CA LEU A 62 14.05 -13.36 -7.69
C LEU A 62 14.75 -13.25 -9.06
N LYS A 63 16.08 -13.32 -9.08
CA LYS A 63 16.84 -13.33 -10.34
C LYS A 63 16.49 -14.52 -11.25
N ALA A 64 16.18 -15.68 -10.67
CA ALA A 64 15.73 -16.82 -11.45
C ALA A 64 14.34 -16.57 -12.06
N TYR A 65 13.38 -16.05 -11.28
CA TYR A 65 12.05 -15.71 -11.79
C TYR A 65 12.07 -14.65 -12.90
N LEU A 66 12.94 -13.65 -12.78
CA LEU A 66 13.06 -12.59 -13.78
C LEU A 66 13.71 -13.06 -15.10
N LYS A 67 14.34 -14.24 -15.13
CA LYS A 67 14.83 -14.85 -16.38
C LYS A 67 13.72 -15.58 -17.15
N GLU A 68 12.67 -15.99 -16.46
CA GLU A 68 11.53 -16.66 -17.07
C GLU A 68 10.57 -15.62 -17.67
N ARG A 69 10.17 -15.84 -18.94
CA ARG A 69 9.31 -14.88 -19.67
C ARG A 69 7.97 -14.64 -18.98
N GLY A 70 7.34 -15.68 -18.45
CA GLY A 70 6.01 -15.59 -17.82
C GLY A 70 5.99 -14.66 -16.61
N PRO A 71 6.75 -14.96 -15.54
CA PRO A 71 6.83 -14.09 -14.36
C PRO A 71 7.31 -12.66 -14.68
N LEU A 72 8.23 -12.51 -15.64
CA LEU A 72 8.69 -11.19 -16.08
C LEU A 72 7.57 -10.36 -16.71
N LEU A 73 6.78 -10.95 -17.61
CA LEU A 73 5.63 -10.28 -18.24
C LEU A 73 4.57 -9.91 -17.21
N ALA A 74 4.27 -10.80 -16.26
CA ALA A 74 3.33 -10.51 -15.19
C ALA A 74 3.80 -9.33 -14.32
N PHE A 75 5.08 -9.31 -13.95
CA PHE A 75 5.68 -8.19 -13.22
C PHE A 75 5.58 -6.87 -14.00
N ALA A 76 5.95 -6.89 -15.29
CA ALA A 76 5.87 -5.71 -16.14
C ALA A 76 4.43 -5.18 -16.27
N ALA A 77 3.45 -6.08 -16.46
CA ALA A 77 2.04 -5.71 -16.53
C ALA A 77 1.55 -5.06 -15.22
N LEU A 78 1.90 -5.62 -14.06
CA LEU A 78 1.53 -5.05 -12.76
C LEU A 78 2.16 -3.67 -12.52
N VAL A 79 3.42 -3.46 -12.94
CA VAL A 79 4.07 -2.15 -12.87
C VAL A 79 3.35 -1.13 -13.76
N LEU A 80 2.91 -1.53 -14.96
CA LEU A 80 2.15 -0.67 -15.85
C LEU A 80 0.77 -0.31 -15.25
N VAL A 81 0.06 -1.28 -14.67
CA VAL A 81 -1.21 -1.02 -13.96
C VAL A 81 -1.00 -0.05 -12.80
N MET A 82 0.07 -0.24 -12.01
CA MET A 82 0.42 0.68 -10.93
C MET A 82 0.67 2.10 -11.45
N ALA A 83 1.49 2.24 -12.50
CA ALA A 83 1.79 3.54 -13.11
C ALA A 83 0.52 4.21 -13.66
N ALA A 84 -0.35 3.46 -14.35
CA ALA A 84 -1.63 3.96 -14.82
C ALA A 84 -2.53 4.43 -13.67
N GLY A 85 -2.55 3.69 -12.55
CA GLY A 85 -3.28 4.09 -11.34
C GLY A 85 -2.79 5.42 -10.77
N TYR A 86 -1.48 5.64 -10.69
CA TYR A 86 -0.91 6.92 -10.27
C TYR A 86 -1.28 8.06 -11.24
N ILE A 87 -1.14 7.84 -12.54
CA ILE A 87 -1.50 8.85 -13.56
C ILE A 87 -2.99 9.22 -13.44
N ALA A 88 -3.88 8.22 -13.33
CA ALA A 88 -5.31 8.46 -13.13
C ALA A 88 -5.60 9.23 -11.84
N GLY A 89 -4.85 8.98 -10.76
CA GLY A 89 -4.95 9.73 -9.52
C GLY A 89 -4.52 11.19 -9.65
N PHE A 90 -3.35 11.44 -10.26
CA PHE A 90 -2.80 12.80 -10.40
C PHE A 90 -3.51 13.68 -11.43
N THR A 91 -4.15 13.07 -12.43
CA THR A 91 -4.88 13.82 -13.47
C THR A 91 -6.31 14.19 -13.08
N ARG A 92 -6.84 13.63 -11.98
CA ARG A 92 -8.14 14.05 -11.44
C ARG A 92 -8.00 15.44 -10.84
N ALA A 93 -8.71 16.41 -11.42
CA ALA A 93 -8.87 17.71 -10.82
C ALA A 93 -9.60 17.55 -9.48
N LEU A 94 -8.90 17.82 -8.37
CA LEU A 94 -9.54 18.07 -7.10
C LEU A 94 -9.95 19.53 -7.06
N ASP A 95 -11.13 19.81 -6.51
CA ASP A 95 -11.46 21.16 -6.08
C ASP A 95 -10.51 21.53 -4.93
N GLU A 96 -9.60 22.47 -5.19
CA GLU A 96 -8.58 22.88 -4.23
C GLU A 96 -9.18 23.47 -2.95
N ASP A 97 -10.35 24.12 -3.05
CA ASP A 97 -10.99 24.73 -1.88
C ASP A 97 -11.61 23.65 -0.98
N MET A 98 -12.22 22.63 -1.60
CA MET A 98 -12.68 21.44 -0.87
C MET A 98 -11.52 20.65 -0.28
N GLY A 99 -10.40 20.52 -0.99
CA GLY A 99 -9.17 19.89 -0.49
C GLY A 99 -8.65 20.58 0.77
N LYS A 100 -8.50 21.91 0.73
CA LYS A 100 -8.06 22.71 1.89
C LYS A 100 -9.03 22.61 3.07
N ALA A 101 -10.34 22.63 2.82
CA ALA A 101 -11.34 22.48 3.88
C ALA A 101 -11.26 21.11 4.56
N LEU A 102 -11.02 20.04 3.79
CA LEU A 102 -10.82 18.69 4.33
C LEU A 102 -9.51 18.56 5.10
N ASP A 103 -8.43 19.17 4.62
CA ASP A 103 -7.14 19.20 5.32
C ASP A 103 -7.25 19.92 6.68
N GLU A 104 -7.98 21.03 6.74
CA GLU A 104 -8.23 21.75 7.98
C GLU A 104 -9.03 20.91 8.99
N ILE A 105 -10.09 20.24 8.53
CA ILE A 105 -10.87 19.32 9.37
C ILE A 105 -9.99 18.15 9.85
N ALA A 106 -9.12 17.62 8.98
CA ALA A 106 -8.20 16.55 9.34
C ALA A 106 -7.27 16.97 10.48
N ARG A 107 -6.66 18.16 10.40
CA ARG A 107 -5.77 18.69 11.46
C ARG A 107 -6.48 18.85 12.79
N GLN A 108 -7.70 19.39 12.77
CA GLN A 108 -8.52 19.54 13.97
C GLN A 108 -8.88 18.20 14.63
N VAL A 109 -9.09 17.15 13.84
CA VAL A 109 -9.40 15.79 14.32
C VAL A 109 -8.15 15.04 14.80
N GLU A 110 -7.01 15.23 14.12
CA GLU A 110 -5.72 14.62 14.48
C GLU A 110 -5.05 15.31 15.68
N GLY A 111 -5.51 16.49 16.08
CA GLY A 111 -5.05 17.20 17.27
C GLY A 111 -3.75 17.98 17.07
N GLU A 112 -3.48 18.43 15.84
CA GLU A 112 -2.40 19.38 15.50
C GLU A 112 -2.91 20.81 15.36
#